data_AF-A0A833UIL3-F1
#
_entry.id   AF-A0A833UIL3-F1
#
_cell.length_a   1.000
_cell.length_b   1.000
_cell.length_c   1.000
_cell.angle_alpha   90.00
_cell.angle_beta   90.00
_cell.angle_gamma   90.00
#
_symmetry.space_group_name_H-M   'P 1'
#
loop_
_entity.id
_entity.type
_entity.pdbx_description
1 polymer ?
#
loop_
_entity_poly.entity_id
_entity_poly.type
_entity_poly.pdbx_seq_one_letter_code
_entity_poly.pdbx_strand_id
1 'polypeptide(L)'
;MLGRAPSTIITDDDKAMAKAIVEVLPNTTHRLCLWHILQKFPEHLAYVYNKFPDFQKDFRHCIHETITTDEFKQEWNLIVVKYDLGENTWLQNLYSRRDKWVPAYLRSTTQRSESMNKFFKDYVRSSTMVSDFVH
;
A
#
# COMPACT_ATOMS: atom_id res chain seq x y z
N MET A 1 -25.23 -4.80 -24.21
CA MET A 1 -24.82 -5.07 -22.81
C MET A 1 -24.46 -3.73 -22.19
N LEU A 2 -25.21 -3.25 -21.18
CA LEU A 2 -24.82 -2.05 -20.43
C LEU A 2 -23.72 -2.47 -19.45
N GLY A 3 -22.48 -2.12 -19.75
CA GLY A 3 -21.34 -2.41 -18.88
C GLY A 3 -21.50 -1.68 -17.54
N ARG A 4 -21.57 -2.43 -16.43
CA ARG A 4 -21.58 -1.86 -15.10
C ARG A 4 -20.17 -1.37 -14.78
N ALA A 5 -20.04 -0.10 -14.37
CA ALA A 5 -18.78 0.44 -13.90
C ALA A 5 -18.22 -0.41 -12.73
N PRO A 6 -16.90 -0.65 -12.69
CA PRO A 6 -16.29 -1.39 -11.60
C PRO A 6 -16.45 -0.63 -10.28
N SER A 7 -16.69 -1.35 -9.19
CA SER A 7 -16.81 -0.72 -7.86
C SER A 7 -15.48 -0.21 -7.33
N THR A 8 -14.36 -0.82 -7.75
CA THR A 8 -12.99 -0.43 -7.36
C THR A 8 -12.07 -0.51 -8.57
N ILE A 9 -11.19 0.47 -8.72
CA ILE A 9 -10.07 0.47 -9.66
C ILE A 9 -8.77 0.62 -8.88
N ILE A 10 -7.77 -0.18 -9.25
CA ILE A 10 -6.41 -0.06 -8.74
C ILE A 10 -5.52 0.42 -9.87
N THR A 11 -4.80 1.50 -9.64
CA THR A 11 -3.78 1.98 -10.57
C THR A 11 -2.49 2.29 -9.83
N ASP A 12 -1.49 2.61 -10.60
CA ASP A 12 -0.24 3.18 -10.13
C ASP A 12 -0.51 4.58 -9.57
N ASP A 13 0.50 5.18 -8.92
CA ASP A 13 0.45 6.55 -8.41
C ASP A 13 0.61 7.58 -9.54
N ASP A 14 -0.32 7.55 -10.50
CA ASP A 14 -0.40 8.47 -11.63
C ASP A 14 -1.53 9.49 -11.43
N LYS A 15 -1.16 10.78 -11.49
CA LYS A 15 -2.08 11.89 -11.24
C LYS A 15 -3.13 12.05 -12.34
N ALA A 16 -2.77 11.77 -13.59
CA ALA A 16 -3.69 11.90 -14.72
C ALA A 16 -4.75 10.79 -14.66
N MET A 17 -4.35 9.56 -14.36
CA MET A 17 -5.26 8.44 -14.12
C MET A 17 -6.17 8.70 -12.93
N ALA A 18 -5.63 9.18 -11.81
CA ALA A 18 -6.43 9.52 -10.64
C ALA A 18 -7.50 10.58 -10.96
N LYS A 19 -7.14 11.61 -11.73
CA LYS A 19 -8.07 12.65 -12.18
C LYS A 19 -9.13 12.09 -13.13
N ALA A 20 -8.72 11.33 -14.13
CA ALA A 20 -9.63 10.73 -15.11
C ALA A 20 -10.64 9.76 -14.47
N ILE A 21 -10.21 8.97 -13.47
CA ILE A 21 -11.11 8.06 -12.75
C ILE A 21 -12.18 8.86 -12.00
N VAL A 22 -11.81 9.95 -11.33
CA VAL A 22 -12.78 10.81 -10.62
C VAL A 22 -13.78 11.46 -11.60
N GLU A 23 -13.31 11.89 -12.77
CA GLU A 23 -14.15 12.55 -13.78
C GLU A 23 -15.08 11.57 -14.51
N VAL A 24 -14.59 10.39 -14.89
CA VAL A 24 -15.31 9.43 -15.74
C VAL A 24 -16.07 8.39 -14.90
N LEU A 25 -15.58 8.05 -13.71
CA LEU A 25 -16.11 7.01 -12.84
C LEU A 25 -16.26 7.51 -11.39
N PRO A 26 -17.11 8.53 -11.14
CA PRO A 26 -17.20 9.19 -9.83
C PRO A 26 -17.67 8.27 -8.70
N ASN A 27 -18.34 7.16 -9.02
CA ASN A 27 -18.82 6.17 -8.05
C ASN A 27 -17.84 4.99 -7.85
N THR A 28 -16.70 5.01 -8.52
CA THR A 28 -15.67 3.98 -8.40
C THR A 28 -14.66 4.37 -7.33
N THR A 29 -14.38 3.44 -6.42
CA THR A 29 -13.33 3.63 -5.42
C THR A 29 -11.96 3.49 -6.07
N HIS A 30 -11.13 4.53 -6.02
CA HIS A 30 -9.77 4.49 -6.53
C HIS A 30 -8.77 4.07 -5.43
N ARG A 31 -7.98 3.03 -5.71
CA ARG A 31 -6.90 2.54 -4.84
C ARG A 31 -5.57 2.60 -5.59
N LEU A 32 -4.49 2.69 -4.81
CA LEU A 32 -3.14 2.68 -5.36
C LEU A 32 -2.54 1.27 -5.26
N CYS A 33 -1.80 0.88 -6.28
CA CYS A 33 -1.13 -0.41 -6.35
C CYS A 33 0.05 -0.45 -5.37
N LEU A 34 -0.05 -1.32 -4.37
CA LEU A 34 0.95 -1.53 -3.32
C LEU A 34 2.26 -1.99 -3.93
N TRP A 35 2.24 -2.90 -4.92
CA TRP A 35 3.45 -3.35 -5.58
C TRP A 35 4.24 -2.18 -6.18
N HIS A 36 3.60 -1.31 -6.96
CA HIS A 36 4.24 -0.12 -7.53
C HIS A 36 4.72 0.87 -6.46
N ILE A 37 4.00 0.98 -5.35
CA ILE A 37 4.44 1.78 -4.20
C ILE A 37 5.72 1.18 -3.59
N LEU A 38 5.74 -0.13 -3.33
CA LEU A 38 6.88 -0.85 -2.75
C LEU A 38 8.13 -0.78 -3.63
N GLN A 39 8.00 -0.76 -4.95
CA GLN A 39 9.14 -0.56 -5.87
C GLN A 39 9.87 0.77 -5.67
N LYS A 40 9.17 1.81 -5.18
CA LYS A 40 9.77 3.13 -4.92
C LYS A 40 10.50 3.21 -3.57
N PHE A 41 10.27 2.27 -2.65
CA PHE A 41 10.88 2.31 -1.32
C PHE A 41 12.42 2.21 -1.37
N PRO A 42 13.02 1.28 -2.13
CA PRO A 42 14.47 1.22 -2.28
C PRO A 42 15.05 2.54 -2.82
N GLU A 43 14.39 3.21 -3.76
CA GLU A 43 14.85 4.49 -4.31
C GLU A 43 14.89 5.60 -3.25
N HIS A 44 13.84 5.69 -2.42
CA HIS A 44 13.72 6.76 -1.41
C HIS A 44 14.40 6.44 -0.08
N LEU A 45 14.60 5.17 0.25
CA LEU A 45 15.09 4.71 1.56
C LEU A 45 16.34 3.83 1.45
N ALA A 46 17.07 3.82 0.33
CA ALA A 46 18.31 3.05 0.16
C ALA A 46 19.28 3.22 1.34
N TYR A 47 19.42 4.46 1.85
CA TYR A 47 20.29 4.76 2.99
C TYR A 47 19.86 4.03 4.27
N VAL A 48 18.55 3.81 4.48
CA VAL A 48 18.01 3.07 5.63
C VAL A 48 18.21 1.58 5.44
N TYR A 49 17.88 1.04 4.26
CA TYR A 49 18.12 -0.37 3.93
C TYR A 49 19.58 -0.78 4.15
N ASN A 50 20.52 0.09 3.75
CA ASN A 50 21.95 -0.19 3.89
C ASN A 50 22.45 -0.01 5.34
N LYS A 51 21.86 0.91 6.11
CA LYS A 51 22.29 1.23 7.48
C LYS A 51 21.70 0.28 8.52
N PHE A 52 20.49 -0.22 8.29
CA PHE A 52 19.71 -0.95 9.28
C PHE A 52 19.23 -2.31 8.73
N PRO A 53 19.91 -3.42 9.07
CA PRO A 53 19.57 -4.75 8.55
C PRO A 53 18.14 -5.20 8.86
N ASP A 54 17.61 -4.79 10.02
CA ASP A 54 16.25 -5.17 10.45
C ASP A 54 15.15 -4.37 9.73
N PHE A 55 15.48 -3.27 9.04
CA PHE A 55 14.48 -2.37 8.45
C PHE A 55 13.54 -3.10 7.50
N GLN A 56 14.08 -3.95 6.62
CA GLN A 56 13.27 -4.68 5.64
C GLN A 56 12.24 -5.58 6.32
N LYS A 57 12.64 -6.26 7.40
CA LYS A 57 11.77 -7.17 8.14
C LYS A 57 10.67 -6.40 8.86
N ASP A 58 11.03 -5.36 9.59
CA ASP A 58 10.08 -4.53 10.35
C ASP A 58 9.10 -3.83 9.40
N PHE A 59 9.61 -3.30 8.28
CA PHE A 59 8.79 -2.68 7.26
C PHE A 59 7.80 -3.66 6.62
N ARG A 60 8.24 -4.87 6.28
CA ARG A 60 7.35 -5.93 5.76
C ARG A 60 6.26 -6.29 6.78
N HIS A 61 6.61 -6.41 8.05
CA HIS A 61 5.65 -6.67 9.13
C HIS A 61 4.58 -5.57 9.19
N CYS A 62 5.01 -4.32 9.27
CA CYS A 62 4.12 -3.16 9.33
C CYS A 62 3.12 -3.12 8.16
N ILE A 63 3.57 -3.36 6.92
CA ILE A 63 2.69 -3.29 5.75
C ILE A 63 1.78 -4.51 5.60
N HIS A 64 2.31 -5.73 5.75
CA HIS A 64 1.60 -6.95 5.34
C HIS A 64 0.94 -7.70 6.51
N GLU A 65 1.49 -7.59 7.71
CA GLU A 65 1.11 -8.42 8.85
C GLU A 65 0.14 -7.69 9.81
N THR A 66 0.08 -6.36 9.75
CA THR A 66 -0.94 -5.60 10.47
C THR A 66 -2.34 -5.86 9.90
N ILE A 67 -3.32 -6.03 10.79
CA ILE A 67 -4.70 -6.38 10.44
C ILE A 67 -5.60 -5.16 10.58
N THR A 68 -5.49 -4.46 11.70
CA THR A 68 -6.32 -3.28 12.00
C THR A 68 -5.62 -1.98 11.61
N THR A 69 -6.41 -0.94 11.35
CA THR A 69 -5.84 0.38 11.04
C THR A 69 -5.04 0.97 12.20
N ASP A 70 -5.36 0.59 13.44
CA ASP A 70 -4.65 1.07 14.63
C ASP A 70 -3.34 0.33 14.84
N GLU A 71 -3.31 -1.00 14.65
CA GLU A 71 -2.05 -1.77 14.59
C GLU A 71 -1.10 -1.17 13.54
N PHE A 72 -1.61 -0.89 12.34
CA PHE A 72 -0.81 -0.26 11.29
C PHE A 72 -0.24 1.10 11.73
N LYS A 73 -1.07 1.99 12.30
CA LYS A 73 -0.60 3.32 12.74
C LYS A 73 0.48 3.20 13.82
N GLN A 74 0.32 2.26 14.75
CA GLN A 74 1.27 2.01 15.83
C GLN A 74 2.61 1.52 15.25
N GLU A 75 2.58 0.44 14.46
CA GLU A 75 3.78 -0.12 13.82
C GLU A 75 4.46 0.88 12.89
N TRP A 76 3.70 1.65 12.12
CA TRP A 76 4.24 2.70 11.26
C TRP A 76 4.98 3.76 12.08
N ASN A 77 4.38 4.23 13.18
CA ASN A 77 5.02 5.20 14.05
C ASN A 77 6.31 4.64 14.68
N LEU A 78 6.31 3.37 15.10
CA LEU A 78 7.50 2.70 15.61
C LEU A 78 8.63 2.69 14.57
N ILE A 79 8.34 2.35 13.31
CA ILE A 79 9.31 2.40 12.22
C ILE A 79 9.82 3.84 12.01
N VAL A 80 8.92 4.81 11.95
CA VAL A 80 9.30 6.21 11.69
C VAL A 80 10.27 6.74 12.76
N VAL A 81 10.00 6.42 14.03
CA VAL A 81 10.87 6.83 15.15
C VAL A 81 12.17 6.01 15.18
N LYS A 82 12.09 4.67 15.05
CA LYS A 82 13.24 3.77 15.15
C LYS A 82 14.31 4.05 14.09
N TYR A 83 13.90 4.45 12.89
CA TYR A 83 14.78 4.65 11.74
C TYR A 83 14.99 6.13 11.37
N ASP A 84 14.54 7.06 12.21
CA ASP A 84 14.67 8.50 12.02
C ASP A 84 14.11 9.00 10.67
N LEU A 85 12.90 8.55 10.34
CA LEU A 85 12.22 8.86 9.08
C LEU A 85 11.23 10.03 9.19
N GLY A 86 11.19 10.69 10.35
CA GLY A 86 10.20 11.72 10.67
C GLY A 86 10.15 12.86 9.65
N GLU A 87 11.32 13.27 9.15
CA GLU A 87 11.48 14.39 8.20
C GLU A 87 11.47 13.95 6.72
N ASN A 88 11.22 12.66 6.44
CA ASN A 88 11.17 12.18 5.07
C ASN A 88 9.85 12.59 4.39
N THR A 89 9.89 13.68 3.62
CA THR A 89 8.71 14.27 2.98
C THR A 89 7.98 13.33 2.03
N TRP A 90 8.71 12.44 1.33
CA TRP A 90 8.11 11.43 0.48
C TRP A 90 7.28 10.43 1.30
N LEU A 91 7.85 9.96 2.41
CA LEU A 91 7.19 9.01 3.32
C LEU A 91 5.96 9.64 3.99
N GLN A 92 6.07 10.91 4.42
CA GLN A 92 4.94 11.69 4.95
C GLN A 92 3.80 11.81 3.92
N ASN A 93 4.13 12.15 2.68
CA ASN A 93 3.14 12.23 1.58
C ASN A 93 2.51 10.87 1.29
N LEU A 94 3.29 9.79 1.31
CA LEU A 94 2.76 8.44 1.14
C LEU A 94 1.82 8.03 2.28
N TYR A 95 2.19 8.33 3.53
CA TYR A 95 1.37 8.07 4.71
C TYR A 95 0.07 8.87 4.72
N SER A 96 0.07 10.10 4.20
CA SER A 96 -1.14 10.90 4.07
C SER A 96 -2.24 10.21 3.24
N ARG A 97 -1.82 9.33 2.32
CA ARG A 97 -2.67 8.56 1.40
C ARG A 97 -2.83 7.09 1.80
N ARG A 98 -2.50 6.72 3.04
CA ARG A 98 -2.50 5.34 3.57
C ARG A 98 -3.81 4.59 3.35
N ASP A 99 -4.95 5.28 3.37
CA ASP A 99 -6.27 4.70 3.10
C ASP A 99 -6.38 4.12 1.67
N LYS A 100 -5.57 4.61 0.72
CA LYS A 100 -5.60 4.14 -0.68
C LYS A 100 -4.75 2.92 -0.96
N TRP A 101 -3.78 2.59 -0.11
CA TRP A 101 -2.77 1.56 -0.42
C TRP A 101 -2.50 0.56 0.71
N VAL A 102 -2.76 0.92 1.96
CA VAL A 102 -2.42 0.09 3.10
C VAL A 102 -3.43 -1.06 3.27
N PRO A 103 -2.97 -2.32 3.26
CA PRO A 103 -3.78 -3.51 3.48
C PRO A 103 -4.84 -3.39 4.60
N ALA A 104 -4.46 -2.91 5.78
CA ALA A 104 -5.34 -2.76 6.94
C ALA A 104 -6.54 -1.83 6.67
N TYR A 105 -6.36 -0.75 5.92
CA TYR A 105 -7.45 0.17 5.56
C TYR A 105 -8.38 -0.46 4.52
N LEU A 106 -7.83 -1.18 3.55
CA LEU A 106 -8.59 -1.84 2.50
C LEU A 106 -9.48 -2.96 3.05
N ARG A 107 -8.98 -3.74 4.04
CA ARG A 107 -9.75 -4.77 4.75
C ARG A 107 -10.93 -4.18 5.54
N SER A 108 -10.72 -3.03 6.16
CA SER A 108 -11.75 -2.34 6.95
C SER A 108 -12.87 -1.75 6.09
N THR A 109 -12.56 -1.33 4.85
CA THR A 109 -13.55 -0.88 3.87
C THR A 109 -14.25 -2.09 3.24
N THR A 110 -15.13 -2.70 4.01
CA THR A 110 -15.95 -3.85 3.62
C THR A 110 -16.92 -3.48 2.50
N GLN A 111 -16.52 -3.66 1.25
CA GLN A 111 -17.38 -4.33 0.29
C GLN A 111 -17.08 -5.83 0.45
N ARG A 112 -17.76 -6.47 1.40
CA ARG A 112 -17.66 -7.91 1.76
C ARG A 112 -18.19 -8.82 0.63
N SER A 113 -17.70 -8.68 -0.59
CA SER A 113 -17.87 -9.73 -1.57
C SER A 113 -16.71 -10.71 -1.42
N GLU A 114 -17.01 -12.00 -1.47
CA GLU A 114 -15.99 -13.06 -1.43
C GLU A 114 -14.92 -12.89 -2.52
N SER A 115 -15.30 -12.30 -3.66
CA SER A 115 -14.40 -11.93 -4.75
C SER A 115 -13.34 -10.91 -4.33
N MET A 116 -13.67 -9.92 -3.50
CA MET A 116 -12.72 -8.91 -3.02
C MET A 116 -11.74 -9.49 -2.01
N ASN A 117 -12.17 -10.45 -1.18
CA ASN A 117 -11.26 -11.13 -0.26
C ASN A 117 -10.24 -12.02 -0.99
N LYS A 118 -10.67 -12.72 -2.05
CA LYS A 118 -9.76 -13.50 -2.91
C LYS A 118 -8.80 -12.57 -3.65
N PHE A 119 -9.33 -11.52 -4.28
CA PHE A 119 -8.53 -10.52 -4.99
C PHE A 119 -7.52 -9.82 -4.06
N PHE A 120 -7.92 -9.50 -2.83
CA PHE A 120 -7.03 -8.89 -1.84
C PHE A 120 -5.93 -9.85 -1.38
N LYS A 121 -6.25 -11.14 -1.21
CA LYS A 121 -5.22 -12.15 -0.93
C LYS A 121 -4.23 -12.25 -2.07
N ASP A 122 -4.68 -12.23 -3.32
CA ASP A 122 -3.83 -12.27 -4.51
C ASP A 122 -2.99 -10.98 -4.67
N TYR A 123 -3.55 -9.83 -4.32
CA TYR A 123 -2.88 -8.52 -4.29
C TYR A 123 -1.79 -8.45 -3.22
N VAL A 124 -2.10 -8.87 -1.98
CA VAL A 124 -1.09 -8.96 -0.92
C VAL A 124 -0.02 -9.98 -1.30
N ARG A 125 -0.40 -11.13 -1.85
CA ARG A 125 0.53 -12.20 -2.26
C ARG A 125 1.45 -11.79 -3.41
N SER A 126 0.96 -11.04 -4.40
CA SER A 126 1.78 -10.51 -5.49
C SER A 126 2.72 -9.40 -5.02
N SER A 127 2.34 -8.64 -3.99
CA SER A 127 3.25 -7.68 -3.33
C SER A 127 4.29 -8.32 -2.41
N THR A 128 4.15 -9.60 -2.04
CA THR A 128 5.14 -10.32 -1.20
C THR A 128 6.23 -11.06 -1.97
N MET A 129 6.36 -10.99 -3.30
CA MET A 129 7.33 -11.84 -4.01
C MET A 129 8.09 -11.15 -5.17
N VAL A 130 9.36 -10.85 -4.90
CA VAL A 130 10.50 -11.17 -5.80
C VAL A 130 11.68 -11.77 -4.99
N SER A 131 11.81 -11.45 -3.70
CA SER A 131 12.95 -11.94 -2.87
C SER A 131 12.77 -13.32 -2.21
N ASP A 132 11.58 -13.93 -2.23
CA ASP A 132 11.39 -15.30 -1.68
C ASP A 132 11.85 -16.40 -2.68
N PHE A 133 12.48 -16.04 -3.80
CA PHE A 133 12.93 -16.96 -4.86
C PHE A 133 14.42 -16.89 -5.20
N VAL A 134 15.24 -16.20 -4.42
CA VAL A 134 16.71 -16.28 -4.60
C VAL A 134 17.29 -17.12 -3.47
N HIS A 135 17.47 -18.40 -3.79
CA HIS A 135 18.43 -19.27 -3.12
C HIS A 135 19.84 -18.99 -3.62
#